data_AF-A0A959EPR0-F1
#
_entry.id   AF-A0A959EPR0-F1
#
_cell.length_a   1.000
_cell.length_b   1.000
_cell.length_c   1.000
_cell.angle_alpha   90.00
_cell.angle_beta   90.00
_cell.angle_gamma   90.00
#
_symmetry.space_group_name_H-M   'P 1'
#
loop_
_entity.id
_entity.type
_entity.pdbx_description
1 polymer ?
#
loop_
_entity_poly.entity_id
_entity_poly.type
_entity_poly.pdbx_seq_one_letter_code
_entity_poly.pdbx_strand_id
1 'polypeptide(L)'
;MIKLFRKIRQQLFLRGAFQSPATPVGRYLLYALGEIVLVVIGILIALQINNWNTGRLERIEEQKSYRNIRQQIAEDRLELAGVQEFNHYFSSQYEQASRIIAANDRSKLDSLALITMGLSQYSDFHRTGNIYETLVNSGDLRLLKNSDIPAKLQSLEMTYTHLNRLEDIHWEIIINELSPELRGVINYATLRVEQPE
;
A
#
# COMPACT_ATOMS: atom_id res chain seq x y z
N MET A 1 36.79 -13.02 -28.04
CA MET A 1 37.43 -12.48 -26.82
C MET A 1 38.96 -12.66 -26.80
N ILE A 2 39.51 -13.86 -27.08
CA ILE A 2 40.97 -14.10 -27.10
C ILE A 2 41.75 -13.17 -28.07
N LYS A 3 41.20 -12.81 -29.23
CA LYS A 3 41.89 -11.95 -30.21
C LYS A 3 42.08 -10.49 -29.75
N LEU A 4 41.15 -9.97 -28.94
CA LEU A 4 41.21 -8.59 -28.44
C LEU A 4 42.26 -8.47 -27.33
N PHE A 5 42.24 -9.40 -26.38
CA PHE A 5 43.28 -9.50 -25.35
C PHE A 5 44.66 -9.79 -25.95
N ARG A 6 44.74 -10.60 -27.01
CA ARG A 6 45.99 -10.83 -27.75
C ARG A 6 46.53 -9.54 -28.38
N LYS A 7 45.66 -8.69 -28.94
CA LYS A 7 46.05 -7.39 -29.51
C LYS A 7 46.51 -6.40 -28.43
N ILE A 8 45.79 -6.31 -27.31
CA ILE A 8 46.17 -5.45 -26.17
C ILE A 8 47.53 -5.88 -25.62
N ARG A 9 47.76 -7.19 -25.48
CA ARG A 9 49.04 -7.78 -25.06
C ARG A 9 50.19 -7.42 -26.02
N GLN A 10 49.96 -7.51 -27.33
CA GLN A 10 50.98 -7.15 -28.33
C GLN A 10 51.31 -5.66 -28.32
N GLN A 11 50.32 -4.78 -28.12
CA GLN A 11 50.51 -3.33 -28.08
C GLN A 11 51.22 -2.84 -26.81
N LEU A 12 50.96 -3.45 -25.66
CA LEU A 12 51.66 -3.15 -24.40
C LEU A 12 53.15 -3.55 -24.47
N PHE A 13 53.47 -4.63 -25.18
CA PHE A 13 54.85 -5.08 -25.41
C PHE A 13 55.62 -4.17 -26.39
N LEU A 14 54.98 -3.76 -27.49
CA LEU A 14 55.58 -2.90 -28.52
C LEU A 14 55.87 -1.47 -28.04
N ARG A 15 55.14 -0.98 -27.02
CA ARG A 15 55.33 0.37 -26.47
C ARG A 15 56.41 0.48 -25.38
N GLY A 16 57.14 -0.59 -25.06
CA GLY A 16 58.27 -0.53 -24.12
C GLY A 16 57.92 -0.18 -22.66
N ALA A 17 56.63 -0.22 -22.29
CA ALA A 17 56.15 0.18 -20.96
C ALA A 17 56.61 -0.76 -19.83
N PHE A 18 57.21 -1.90 -20.16
CA PHE A 18 57.79 -2.84 -19.22
C PHE A 18 59.27 -3.05 -19.55
N GLN A 19 60.15 -2.30 -18.87
CA GLN A 19 61.59 -2.57 -18.90
C GLN A 19 61.79 -4.03 -18.47
N SER A 20 62.25 -4.86 -19.41
CA SER A 20 62.42 -6.29 -19.19
C SER A 20 63.43 -6.50 -18.06
N PRO A 21 63.10 -7.23 -16.98
CA PRO A 21 64.09 -7.56 -15.97
C PRO A 21 65.23 -8.37 -16.62
N ALA A 22 66.45 -8.10 -16.17
CA ALA A 22 67.67 -8.69 -16.71
C ALA A 22 67.75 -10.22 -16.54
N THR A 23 66.90 -10.81 -15.68
CA THR A 23 66.88 -12.25 -15.38
C THR A 23 65.61 -12.92 -15.93
N PRO A 24 65.70 -14.19 -16.42
CA PRO A 24 64.56 -14.92 -16.96
C PRO A 24 63.42 -15.08 -15.94
N VAL A 25 63.74 -15.26 -14.65
CA VAL A 25 62.76 -15.39 -13.54
C VAL A 25 61.88 -14.15 -13.38
N GLY A 26 62.44 -12.94 -13.51
CA GLY A 26 61.69 -11.70 -13.40
C GLY A 26 60.65 -11.55 -14.52
N ARG A 27 60.94 -12.07 -15.72
CA ARG A 27 59.99 -12.01 -16.84
C ARG A 27 58.76 -12.87 -16.54
N TYR A 28 58.95 -14.09 -16.05
CA TYR A 28 57.84 -14.98 -15.69
C TYR A 28 56.95 -14.42 -14.57
N LEU A 29 57.53 -13.74 -13.58
CA LEU A 29 56.77 -13.07 -12.50
C LEU A 29 55.87 -11.95 -13.03
N LEU A 30 56.37 -11.12 -13.94
CA LEU A 30 55.59 -10.02 -14.54
C LEU A 30 54.47 -10.53 -15.45
N TYR A 31 54.73 -11.64 -16.16
CA TYR A 31 53.70 -12.33 -16.93
C TYR A 31 52.60 -12.90 -16.03
N ALA A 32 52.97 -13.60 -14.95
CA ALA A 32 52.00 -14.14 -14.00
C ALA A 32 51.18 -13.04 -13.31
N LEU A 33 51.81 -11.91 -12.96
CA LEU A 33 51.12 -10.76 -12.39
C LEU A 33 50.12 -10.14 -13.39
N GLY A 34 50.51 -10.01 -14.66
CA GLY A 34 49.62 -9.54 -15.72
C GLY A 34 48.41 -10.45 -15.95
N GLU A 35 48.62 -11.77 -15.90
CA GLU A 35 47.56 -12.78 -15.98
C GLU A 35 46.57 -12.64 -14.81
N ILE A 36 47.07 -12.50 -13.57
CA ILE A 36 46.25 -12.31 -12.37
C ILE A 36 45.41 -11.03 -12.48
N VAL A 37 46.04 -9.91 -12.88
CA VAL A 37 45.33 -8.63 -13.06
C VAL A 37 44.23 -8.74 -14.13
N LEU A 38 44.51 -9.42 -15.25
CA LEU A 38 43.50 -9.66 -16.29
C LEU A 38 42.33 -10.52 -15.81
N VAL A 39 42.60 -11.58 -15.05
CA VAL A 39 41.56 -12.42 -14.43
C VAL A 39 40.72 -11.62 -13.45
N VAL A 40 41.35 -10.83 -12.59
CA VAL A 40 40.65 -9.96 -11.62
C VAL A 40 39.75 -8.96 -12.33
N ILE A 41 40.23 -8.29 -13.40
CA ILE A 41 39.40 -7.39 -14.21
C ILE A 41 38.20 -8.13 -14.81
N GLY A 42 38.40 -9.36 -15.31
CA GLY A 42 37.31 -10.19 -15.83
C GLY A 42 36.23 -10.48 -14.79
N ILE A 43 36.64 -10.85 -13.56
CA ILE A 43 35.73 -11.11 -12.44
C ILE A 43 34.99 -9.83 -12.03
N LEU A 44 35.69 -8.70 -11.92
CA LEU A 44 35.08 -7.42 -11.56
C LEU A 44 34.04 -6.98 -12.58
N ILE A 45 34.30 -7.13 -13.88
CA ILE A 45 33.33 -6.83 -14.94
C ILE A 45 32.12 -7.76 -14.84
N ALA A 46 32.33 -9.06 -14.61
CA ALA A 46 31.23 -10.01 -14.44
C ALA A 46 30.34 -9.65 -13.23
N LEU A 47 30.95 -9.33 -12.08
CA LEU A 47 30.25 -8.85 -10.89
C LEU A 47 29.50 -7.54 -11.16
N GLN A 48 30.12 -6.61 -11.89
CA GLN A 48 29.49 -5.33 -12.23
C GLN A 48 28.25 -5.53 -13.11
N ILE A 49 28.33 -6.40 -14.12
CA ILE A 49 27.18 -6.74 -14.98
C ILE A 49 26.07 -7.38 -14.16
N ASN A 50 26.42 -8.32 -13.26
CA ASN A 50 25.45 -8.96 -12.37
C ASN A 50 24.75 -7.94 -11.45
N ASN A 51 25.52 -7.10 -10.77
CA ASN A 51 25.00 -6.06 -9.88
C ASN A 51 24.11 -5.06 -10.63
N TRP A 52 24.49 -4.68 -11.86
CA TRP A 52 23.68 -3.81 -12.70
C TRP A 52 22.35 -4.47 -13.11
N ASN A 53 22.36 -5.75 -13.48
CA ASN A 53 21.16 -6.50 -13.81
C ASN A 53 20.22 -6.65 -12.59
N THR A 54 20.77 -6.98 -11.42
CA THR A 54 20.02 -7.03 -10.15
C THR A 54 19.39 -5.68 -9.83
N GLY A 55 20.17 -4.59 -9.88
CA GLY A 55 19.64 -3.25 -9.64
C GLY A 55 18.64 -2.76 -10.69
N ARG A 56 18.60 -3.36 -11.90
CA ARG A 56 17.54 -3.13 -12.90
C ARG A 56 16.26 -3.85 -12.49
N LEU A 57 16.34 -5.11 -12.09
CA LEU A 57 15.19 -5.90 -11.65
C LEU A 57 14.55 -5.32 -10.39
N GLU A 58 15.36 -4.91 -9.41
CA GLU A 58 14.86 -4.22 -8.19
C GLU A 58 14.09 -2.94 -8.52
N ARG A 59 14.55 -2.15 -9.50
CA ARG A 59 13.82 -0.96 -9.95
C ARG A 59 12.49 -1.30 -10.62
N ILE A 60 12.42 -2.41 -11.36
CA ILE A 60 11.17 -2.82 -12.02
C ILE A 60 10.14 -3.21 -10.96
N GLU A 61 10.55 -3.98 -9.94
CA GLU A 61 9.68 -4.35 -8.82
C GLU A 61 9.31 -3.13 -7.97
N GLU A 62 10.25 -2.22 -7.66
CA GLU A 62 9.94 -0.96 -6.97
C GLU A 62 8.83 -0.17 -7.70
N GLN A 63 8.95 -0.02 -9.02
CA GLN A 63 7.94 0.70 -9.81
C GLN A 63 6.59 -0.04 -9.85
N LYS A 64 6.61 -1.37 -9.80
CA LYS A 64 5.38 -2.17 -9.70
C LYS A 64 4.72 -1.96 -8.35
N SER A 65 5.48 -1.97 -7.25
CA SER A 65 4.97 -1.67 -5.91
C SER A 65 4.33 -0.29 -5.85
N TYR A 66 4.98 0.76 -6.39
CA TYR A 66 4.37 2.10 -6.44
C TYR A 66 3.07 2.14 -7.26
N ARG A 67 2.98 1.41 -8.38
CA ARG A 67 1.73 1.33 -9.15
C ARG A 67 0.61 0.67 -8.36
N ASN A 68 0.92 -0.44 -7.67
CA ASN A 68 -0.05 -1.17 -6.85
C ASN A 68 -0.54 -0.30 -5.68
N ILE A 69 0.39 0.37 -4.97
CA ILE A 69 0.05 1.33 -3.91
C ILE A 69 -0.89 2.41 -4.43
N ARG A 70 -0.55 3.03 -5.57
CA ARG A 70 -1.37 4.11 -6.15
C ARG A 70 -2.75 3.62 -6.55
N GLN A 71 -2.84 2.42 -7.13
CA GLN A 71 -4.10 1.84 -7.55
C GLN A 71 -5.01 1.57 -6.34
N GLN A 72 -4.49 0.91 -5.31
CA GLN A 72 -5.30 0.60 -4.13
C GLN A 72 -5.77 1.88 -3.43
N ILE A 73 -4.90 2.88 -3.23
CA ILE A 73 -5.33 4.16 -2.63
C ILE A 73 -6.40 4.86 -3.47
N ALA A 74 -6.36 4.71 -4.80
CA ALA A 74 -7.39 5.28 -5.67
C ALA A 74 -8.73 4.53 -5.54
N GLU A 75 -8.70 3.21 -5.40
CA GLU A 75 -9.87 2.36 -5.14
C GLU A 75 -10.47 2.68 -3.77
N ASP A 76 -9.65 2.69 -2.72
CA ASP A 76 -10.07 3.08 -1.35
C ASP A 76 -10.74 4.46 -1.34
N ARG A 77 -10.19 5.44 -2.08
CA ARG A 77 -10.75 6.78 -2.16
C ARG A 77 -12.14 6.79 -2.80
N LEU A 78 -12.37 5.97 -3.82
CA LEU A 78 -13.68 5.87 -4.48
C LEU A 78 -14.71 5.27 -3.53
N GLU A 79 -14.34 4.23 -2.79
CA GLU A 79 -15.20 3.60 -1.80
C GLU A 79 -15.53 4.58 -0.66
N LEU A 80 -14.52 5.28 -0.13
CA LEU A 80 -14.71 6.31 0.90
C LEU A 80 -15.59 7.47 0.44
N ALA A 81 -15.56 7.83 -0.85
CA ALA A 81 -16.47 8.84 -1.38
C ALA A 81 -17.94 8.38 -1.31
N GLY A 82 -18.20 7.11 -1.60
CA GLY A 82 -19.53 6.52 -1.42
C GLY A 82 -19.98 6.48 0.04
N VAL A 83 -19.07 6.09 0.94
CA VAL A 83 -19.30 6.12 2.40
C VAL A 83 -19.60 7.54 2.89
N GLN A 84 -18.87 8.55 2.40
CA GLN A 84 -19.12 9.96 2.72
C GLN A 84 -20.50 10.43 2.24
N GLU A 85 -20.90 10.08 1.02
CA GLU A 85 -22.21 10.43 0.47
C GLU A 85 -23.34 9.79 1.29
N PHE A 86 -23.20 8.50 1.60
CA PHE A 86 -24.13 7.78 2.48
C PHE A 86 -24.26 8.48 3.84
N ASN A 87 -23.13 8.74 4.51
CA ASN A 87 -23.13 9.37 5.83
C ASN A 87 -23.68 10.80 5.80
N HIS A 88 -23.44 11.56 4.74
CA HIS A 88 -24.01 12.90 4.57
C HIS A 88 -25.54 12.85 4.46
N TYR A 89 -26.07 11.91 3.67
CA TYR A 89 -27.51 11.72 3.53
C TYR A 89 -28.16 11.41 4.90
N PHE A 90 -27.65 10.44 5.64
CA PHE A 90 -28.22 10.04 6.93
C PHE A 90 -28.00 11.09 8.03
N SER A 91 -26.86 11.79 8.05
CA SER A 91 -26.62 12.89 9.00
C SER A 91 -27.70 13.97 8.90
N SER A 92 -28.17 14.30 7.70
CA SER A 92 -29.24 15.29 7.52
C SER A 92 -30.58 14.83 8.12
N GLN A 93 -30.88 13.52 8.05
CA GLN A 93 -32.06 12.94 8.67
C GLN A 93 -31.96 12.95 10.19
N TYR A 94 -30.77 12.69 10.74
CA TYR A 94 -30.53 12.72 12.18
C TYR A 94 -30.74 14.11 12.76
N GLU A 95 -30.27 15.15 12.07
CA GLU A 95 -30.55 16.53 12.46
C GLU A 95 -32.05 16.83 12.46
N GLN A 96 -32.79 16.33 11.46
CA GLN A 96 -34.23 16.51 11.40
C GLN A 96 -34.96 15.80 12.55
N ALA A 97 -34.61 14.54 12.83
CA ALA A 97 -35.15 13.78 13.95
C ALA A 97 -34.86 14.49 15.28
N SER A 98 -33.62 14.96 15.48
CA SER A 98 -33.23 15.72 16.68
C SER A 98 -34.09 16.97 16.87
N ARG A 99 -34.38 17.72 15.79
CA ARG A 99 -35.28 18.89 15.87
C ARG A 99 -36.71 18.52 16.21
N ILE A 100 -37.25 17.44 15.64
CA ILE A 100 -38.62 16.95 15.94
C ILE A 100 -38.71 16.55 17.42
N ILE A 101 -37.73 15.79 17.92
CA ILE A 101 -37.65 15.34 19.31
C ILE A 101 -37.54 16.55 20.25
N ALA A 102 -36.63 17.48 19.97
CA ALA A 102 -36.42 18.66 20.80
C ALA A 102 -37.66 19.58 20.85
N ALA A 103 -38.41 19.67 19.75
CA ALA A 103 -39.67 20.41 19.70
C ALA A 103 -40.85 19.65 20.35
N ASN A 104 -40.68 18.36 20.68
CA ASN A 104 -41.74 17.46 21.14
C ASN A 104 -42.96 17.46 20.18
N ASP A 105 -42.71 17.56 18.87
CA ASP A 105 -43.76 17.67 17.85
C ASP A 105 -44.35 16.27 17.55
N ARG A 106 -45.36 15.88 18.32
CA ARG A 106 -46.06 14.60 18.18
C ARG A 106 -46.85 14.45 16.88
N SER A 107 -47.04 15.53 16.10
CA SER A 107 -47.69 15.42 14.79
C SER A 107 -46.80 14.77 13.73
N LYS A 108 -45.49 14.65 13.99
CA LYS A 108 -44.48 14.12 13.05
C LYS A 108 -43.94 12.74 13.43
N LEU A 109 -44.68 11.98 14.23
CA LEU A 109 -44.25 10.64 14.67
C LEU A 109 -44.01 9.69 13.48
N ASP A 110 -44.83 9.75 12.43
CA ASP A 110 -44.63 8.93 11.23
C ASP A 110 -43.31 9.26 10.51
N SER A 111 -42.96 10.55 10.43
CA SER A 111 -41.68 10.97 9.86
C SER A 111 -40.51 10.52 10.72
N LEU A 112 -40.65 10.61 12.05
CA LEU A 112 -39.63 10.15 12.98
C LEU A 112 -39.40 8.64 12.84
N ALA A 113 -40.46 7.85 12.76
CA ALA A 113 -40.34 6.41 12.58
C ALA A 113 -39.64 6.01 11.27
N LEU A 114 -39.91 6.71 10.17
CA LEU A 114 -39.20 6.49 8.90
C LEU A 114 -37.71 6.81 9.02
N ILE A 115 -37.36 7.93 9.68
CA ILE A 115 -35.95 8.28 9.96
C ILE A 115 -35.30 7.21 10.84
N THR A 116 -36.04 6.69 11.81
CA THR A 116 -35.57 5.65 12.72
C THR A 116 -35.35 4.29 12.06
N MET A 117 -36.10 3.96 11.00
CA MET A 117 -35.73 2.83 10.12
C MET A 117 -34.42 3.12 9.37
N GLY A 118 -34.24 4.36 8.93
CA GLY A 118 -32.99 4.82 8.32
C GLY A 118 -31.79 4.71 9.27
N LEU A 119 -31.98 4.99 10.55
CA LEU A 119 -30.97 4.85 11.62
C LEU A 119 -30.47 3.41 11.80
N SER A 120 -31.21 2.39 11.34
CA SER A 120 -30.73 1.01 11.34
C SER A 120 -29.74 0.71 10.22
N GLN A 121 -29.61 1.60 9.24
CA GLN A 121 -28.63 1.51 8.17
C GLN A 121 -27.33 2.20 8.62
N TYR A 122 -26.19 1.60 8.30
CA TYR A 122 -24.87 2.14 8.61
C TYR A 122 -23.96 1.97 7.40
N SER A 123 -22.96 2.86 7.28
CA SER A 123 -21.90 2.68 6.30
C SER A 123 -20.94 1.60 6.78
N ASP A 124 -20.39 0.83 5.85
CA ASP A 124 -19.31 -0.12 6.10
C ASP A 124 -18.23 0.15 5.05
N PHE A 125 -17.10 0.69 5.50
CA PHE A 125 -15.92 0.80 4.67
C PHE A 125 -15.11 -0.50 4.78
N HIS A 126 -15.23 -1.32 3.75
CA HIS A 126 -14.55 -2.61 3.69
C HIS A 126 -13.54 -2.65 2.55
N ARG A 127 -12.31 -2.28 2.90
CA ARG A 127 -11.19 -2.35 1.96
C ARG A 127 -11.04 -3.75 1.39
N THR A 128 -10.95 -3.82 0.07
CA THR A 128 -10.69 -5.08 -0.66
C THR A 128 -9.29 -5.67 -0.41
N GLY A 129 -8.39 -4.93 0.24
CA GLY A 129 -7.13 -5.46 0.75
C GLY A 129 -6.27 -4.45 1.52
N ASN A 130 -5.20 -4.94 2.14
CA ASN A 130 -4.25 -4.13 2.92
C ASN A 130 -2.88 -4.10 2.21
N ILE A 131 -2.58 -3.05 1.42
CA ILE A 131 -1.30 -2.93 0.71
C ILE A 131 -0.14 -2.79 1.67
N TYR A 132 -0.32 -2.12 2.81
CA TYR A 132 0.75 -1.95 3.78
C TYR A 132 1.20 -3.30 4.34
N GLU A 133 0.25 -4.11 4.82
CA GLU A 133 0.50 -5.47 5.29
C GLU A 133 1.03 -6.38 4.18
N THR A 134 0.51 -6.25 2.96
CA THR A 134 1.02 -7.01 1.80
C THR A 134 2.50 -6.72 1.56
N LEU A 135 2.92 -5.46 1.59
CA LEU A 135 4.31 -5.04 1.40
C LEU A 135 5.21 -5.47 2.57
N VAL A 136 4.68 -5.53 3.80
CA VAL A 136 5.40 -6.05 4.97
C VAL A 136 5.64 -7.55 4.80
N ASN A 137 4.58 -8.30 4.50
CA ASN A 137 4.59 -9.76 4.42
C ASN A 137 5.39 -10.27 3.21
N SER A 138 5.38 -9.55 2.08
CA SER A 138 6.22 -9.88 0.91
C SER A 138 7.68 -9.46 1.08
N GLY A 139 7.97 -8.59 2.05
CA GLY A 139 9.28 -7.96 2.21
C GLY A 139 9.61 -6.94 1.13
N ASP A 140 8.65 -6.52 0.30
CA ASP A 140 8.84 -5.52 -0.77
C ASP A 140 9.03 -4.10 -0.22
N LEU A 141 8.72 -3.88 1.06
CA LEU A 141 8.99 -2.63 1.76
C LEU A 141 10.45 -2.17 1.63
N ARG A 142 11.41 -3.11 1.59
CA ARG A 142 12.85 -2.80 1.40
C ARG A 142 13.19 -2.30 0.00
N LEU A 143 12.32 -2.55 -0.98
CA LEU A 143 12.52 -2.13 -2.38
C LEU A 143 12.12 -0.67 -2.57
N LEU A 144 11.30 -0.11 -1.67
CA LEU A 144 10.85 1.28 -1.72
C LEU A 144 11.97 2.20 -1.23
N LYS A 145 12.63 2.91 -2.15
CA LYS A 145 13.73 3.81 -1.79
C LYS A 145 13.26 5.08 -1.08
N ASN A 146 12.01 5.47 -1.29
CA ASN A 146 11.42 6.59 -0.59
C ASN A 146 10.90 6.11 0.78
N SER A 147 11.61 6.45 1.84
CA SER A 147 11.28 6.07 3.22
C SER A 147 9.98 6.68 3.74
N ASP A 148 9.51 7.78 3.15
CA ASP A 148 8.31 8.49 3.63
C ASP A 148 7.03 7.77 3.21
N ILE A 149 7.05 7.05 2.08
CA ILE A 149 5.88 6.33 1.56
C ILE A 149 5.44 5.22 2.53
N PRO A 150 6.32 4.31 2.98
CA PRO A 150 6.04 3.35 4.05
C PRO A 150 5.39 3.96 5.30
N ALA A 151 5.95 5.05 5.81
CA ALA A 151 5.46 5.68 7.04
C ALA A 151 4.06 6.28 6.86
N LYS A 152 3.80 6.89 5.70
CA LYS A 152 2.47 7.42 5.35
C LYS A 152 1.45 6.31 5.13
N LEU A 153 1.84 5.19 4.50
CA LEU A 153 0.98 4.02 4.36
C LEU A 153 0.61 3.42 5.72
N GLN A 154 1.57 3.31 6.63
CA GLN A 154 1.29 2.86 8.00
C GLN A 154 0.31 3.79 8.72
N SER A 155 0.49 5.11 8.57
CA SER A 155 -0.40 6.11 9.18
C SER A 155 -1.82 6.06 8.60
N LEU A 156 -1.92 5.85 7.28
CA LEU A 156 -3.19 5.63 6.60
C LEU A 156 -3.88 4.36 7.11
N GLU A 157 -3.12 3.26 7.27
CA GLU A 157 -3.64 2.00 7.83
C GLU A 157 -4.22 2.17 9.23
N MET A 158 -3.53 2.90 10.10
CA MET A 158 -4.04 3.23 11.43
C MET A 158 -5.34 4.05 11.36
N THR A 159 -5.45 4.96 10.40
CA THR A 159 -6.64 5.78 10.19
C THR A 159 -7.83 4.91 9.75
N TYR A 160 -7.61 3.99 8.82
CA TYR A 160 -8.63 3.05 8.40
C TYR A 160 -9.08 2.13 9.53
N THR A 161 -8.14 1.57 10.31
CA THR A 161 -8.48 0.76 11.49
C THR A 161 -9.33 1.53 12.49
N HIS A 162 -9.04 2.82 12.67
CA HIS A 162 -9.85 3.68 13.54
C HIS A 162 -11.26 3.89 12.99
N LEU A 163 -11.40 4.11 11.68
CA LEU A 163 -12.70 4.28 11.02
C LEU A 163 -13.56 3.02 11.15
N ASN A 164 -13.02 1.83 10.83
CA ASN A 164 -13.77 0.58 10.95
C ASN A 164 -14.23 0.32 12.40
N ARG A 165 -13.41 0.69 13.40
CA ARG A 165 -13.82 0.61 14.82
C ARG A 165 -15.00 1.53 15.14
N LEU A 166 -15.06 2.73 14.55
CA LEU A 166 -16.21 3.62 14.74
C LEU A 166 -17.48 3.03 14.11
N GLU A 167 -17.36 2.39 12.94
CA GLU A 167 -18.47 1.70 12.29
C GLU A 167 -18.95 0.50 13.11
N ASP A 168 -18.04 -0.31 13.67
CA ASP A 168 -18.37 -1.41 14.57
C ASP A 168 -19.13 -0.93 15.81
N ILE A 169 -18.65 0.14 16.46
CA ILE A 169 -19.32 0.73 17.64
C ILE A 169 -20.72 1.24 17.25
N HIS A 170 -20.86 1.86 16.08
CA HIS A 170 -22.16 2.34 15.62
C HIS A 170 -23.14 1.16 15.41
N TRP A 171 -22.69 0.07 14.80
CA TRP A 171 -23.46 -1.15 14.66
C TRP A 171 -23.87 -1.74 16.01
N GLU A 172 -22.95 -1.81 16.98
CA GLU A 172 -23.26 -2.30 18.33
C GLU A 172 -24.35 -1.45 19.01
N ILE A 173 -24.31 -0.12 18.87
CA ILE A 173 -25.34 0.78 19.41
C ILE A 173 -26.69 0.50 18.73
N ILE A 174 -26.71 0.35 17.40
CA ILE A 174 -27.94 0.06 16.66
C ILE A 174 -28.57 -1.24 17.15
N ILE A 175 -27.79 -2.31 17.31
CA ILE A 175 -28.32 -3.64 17.64
C ILE A 175 -28.67 -3.78 19.11
N ASN A 176 -27.83 -3.25 20.01
CA ASN A 176 -27.96 -3.49 21.44
C ASN A 176 -28.82 -2.45 22.15
N GLU A 177 -28.85 -1.21 21.65
CA GLU A 177 -29.55 -0.11 22.32
C GLU A 177 -30.79 0.35 21.53
N LEU A 178 -30.65 0.56 20.20
CA LEU A 178 -31.76 1.12 19.41
C LEU A 178 -32.80 0.07 19.02
N SER A 179 -32.37 -1.06 18.44
CA SER A 179 -33.25 -2.12 17.92
C SER A 179 -34.24 -2.67 18.96
N PRO A 180 -33.87 -2.88 20.24
CA PRO A 180 -34.82 -3.33 21.26
C PRO A 180 -35.96 -2.35 21.50
N GLU A 181 -35.70 -1.03 21.49
CA GLU A 181 -36.69 0.02 21.72
C GLU A 181 -37.67 0.18 20.55
N LEU A 182 -37.25 -0.20 19.34
CA LEU A 182 -38.08 -0.15 18.14
C LEU A 182 -38.92 -1.41 17.93
N ARG A 183 -38.57 -2.48 18.64
CA ARG A 183 -39.26 -3.77 18.53
C ARG A 183 -40.69 -3.63 19.04
N GLY A 184 -41.66 -3.77 18.13
CA GLY A 184 -43.09 -3.63 18.44
C GLY A 184 -43.65 -2.22 18.20
N VAL A 185 -42.80 -1.25 17.87
CA VAL A 185 -43.22 0.10 17.42
C VAL A 185 -43.10 0.22 15.90
N ILE A 186 -42.22 -0.57 15.28
CA ILE A 186 -41.98 -0.57 13.84
C ILE A 186 -42.11 -1.98 13.28
N ASN A 187 -42.94 -2.11 12.24
CA ASN A 187 -43.00 -3.31 11.42
C ASN A 187 -42.00 -3.23 10.28
N TYR A 188 -40.89 -3.97 10.38
CA TYR A 188 -39.82 -3.96 9.38
C TYR A 188 -40.21 -4.59 8.03
N ALA A 189 -41.27 -5.40 7.96
CA ALA A 189 -41.74 -5.98 6.71
C ALA A 189 -42.62 -5.02 5.91
N THR A 190 -43.40 -4.18 6.59
CA THR A 190 -44.33 -3.23 5.96
C THR A 190 -43.84 -1.78 6.00
N LEU A 191 -42.77 -1.51 6.74
CA LEU A 191 -42.21 -0.17 6.99
C LEU A 191 -43.24 0.80 7.59
N ARG A 192 -44.11 0.30 8.47
CA ARG A 192 -45.15 1.09 9.15
C ARG A 192 -44.94 1.13 10.65
N VAL A 193 -45.42 2.22 11.25
CA VAL A 193 -45.52 2.36 12.71
C VAL A 193 -46.65 1.48 13.20
N GLU A 194 -46.34 0.62 14.16
CA GLU A 194 -47.32 -0.10 14.97
C GLU A 194 -47.44 0.67 16.29
N GLN A 195 -48.65 1.06 16.66
CA GLN A 195 -48.85 1.66 17.97
C GLN A 195 -48.64 0.55 19.02
N PRO A 196 -47.75 0.75 20.00
CA PRO A 196 -47.67 -0.19 21.11
C PRO A 196 -49.03 -0.18 21.84
N GLU A 197 -49.57 -1.37 22.12
CA GLU A 197 -50.76 -1.55 22.97
C GLU A 197 -50.54 -0.99 24.38
#